data_AF-A0A060CJK1-F1
#
_entry.id   AF-A0A060CJK1-F1
#
_cell.length_a   1.000
_cell.length_b   1.000
_cell.length_c   1.000
_cell.angle_alpha   90.00
_cell.angle_beta   90.00
_cell.angle_gamma   90.00
#
_symmetry.space_group_name_H-M   'P 1'
#
loop_
_entity.id
_entity.type
_entity.pdbx_description
1 polymer ?
#
loop_
_entity_poly.entity_id
_entity_poly.type
_entity_poly.pdbx_seq_one_letter_code
_entity_poly.pdbx_strand_id
1 'polypeptide(L)'
;MEKLDIYPAAQPGAPVVIFIHGGYWFDGRLVKENYSWVANGFTGRGVTTVIVDYDVCPKVTIDEIVRQCRAAVAWCTRMPKV
;
A
#
# COMPACT_ATOMS: atom_id res chain seq x y z
N MET A 1 -8.62 -9.12 2.76
CA MET A 1 -7.93 -9.40 1.50
C MET A 1 -7.15 -8.15 1.19
N GLU A 2 -5.84 -8.30 1.15
CA GLU A 2 -4.88 -7.26 0.79
C GLU A 2 -5.12 -6.77 -0.65
N LYS A 3 -5.16 -5.44 -0.83
CA LYS A 3 -5.24 -4.81 -2.16
C LYS A 3 -4.19 -3.71 -2.26
N LEU A 4 -3.78 -3.40 -3.48
CA LEU A 4 -2.70 -2.46 -3.77
C LEU A 4 -3.13 -1.53 -4.90
N ASP A 5 -2.92 -0.23 -4.71
CA ASP A 5 -2.84 0.72 -5.83
C ASP A 5 -1.36 1.03 -6.10
N ILE A 6 -0.97 1.04 -7.36
CA ILE A 6 0.41 1.25 -7.79
C ILE A 6 0.46 2.48 -8.68
N TYR A 7 1.25 3.44 -8.27
CA TYR A 7 1.56 4.66 -9.01
C TYR A 7 3.01 4.58 -9.47
N PRO A 8 3.28 4.10 -10.70
CA PRO A 8 4.63 3.85 -11.18
C PRO A 8 5.40 5.16 -11.34
N ALA A 9 6.69 5.13 -11.04
CA ALA A 9 7.61 6.16 -11.49
C ALA A 9 7.73 6.15 -13.02
N ALA A 10 8.25 7.23 -13.60
CA ALA A 10 8.48 7.32 -15.03
C ALA A 10 9.58 6.38 -15.55
N GLN A 11 10.48 5.93 -14.67
CA GLN A 11 11.64 5.11 -15.02
C GLN A 11 11.54 3.72 -14.38
N PRO A 12 11.82 2.66 -15.16
CA PRO A 12 11.96 1.31 -14.62
C PRO A 12 13.02 1.22 -13.54
N GLY A 13 12.85 0.31 -12.60
CA GLY A 13 13.85 0.08 -11.55
C GLY A 13 13.87 1.12 -10.42
N ALA A 14 12.95 2.10 -10.45
CA ALA A 14 12.86 3.16 -9.44
C ALA A 14 12.72 2.63 -8.00
N PRO A 15 13.15 3.42 -6.99
CA PRO A 15 12.83 3.14 -5.60
C PRO A 15 11.31 3.04 -5.39
N VAL A 16 10.91 2.22 -4.42
CA VAL A 16 9.51 1.99 -4.08
C VAL A 16 9.25 2.50 -2.68
N VAL A 17 8.19 3.29 -2.52
CA VAL A 17 7.64 3.64 -1.20
C VAL A 17 6.31 2.91 -1.01
N ILE A 18 6.14 2.29 0.16
CA ILE A 18 4.93 1.57 0.53
C ILE A 18 4.22 2.38 1.61
N PHE A 19 2.99 2.79 1.35
CA PHE A 19 2.14 3.49 2.30
C PHE A 19 1.09 2.54 2.86
N ILE A 20 1.02 2.47 4.19
CA ILE A 20 0.04 1.69 4.96
C ILE A 20 -0.75 2.70 5.79
N HIS A 21 -2.07 2.77 5.57
CA HIS A 21 -2.89 3.78 6.24
C HIS A 21 -3.08 3.49 7.75
N GLY A 22 -3.59 4.48 8.47
CA GLY A 22 -3.95 4.36 9.89
C GLY A 22 -5.40 3.90 10.09
N GLY A 23 -6.06 4.42 11.12
CA GLY A 23 -7.46 4.07 11.44
C GLY A 23 -7.64 3.12 12.61
N TYR A 24 -6.58 2.98 13.43
CA TYR A 24 -6.59 2.18 14.64
C TYR A 24 -7.07 0.73 14.40
N TRP A 25 -6.81 0.22 13.19
CA TRP A 25 -7.17 -1.12 12.72
C TRP A 25 -8.66 -1.47 12.74
N PHE A 26 -9.57 -0.52 12.97
CA PHE A 26 -11.02 -0.77 13.03
C PHE A 26 -11.85 0.14 12.13
N ASP A 27 -11.33 1.31 11.73
CA ASP A 27 -12.10 2.25 10.92
C ASP A 27 -12.16 1.80 9.45
N GLY A 28 -13.17 1.00 9.12
CA GLY A 28 -13.40 0.48 7.77
C GLY A 28 -13.80 1.53 6.72
N ARG A 29 -13.88 2.82 7.08
CA ARG A 29 -14.09 3.91 6.13
C ARG A 29 -12.79 4.42 5.53
N LEU A 30 -11.66 4.12 6.17
CA LEU A 30 -10.34 4.47 5.67
C LEU A 30 -9.85 3.34 4.77
N VAL A 31 -9.80 3.62 3.47
CA VAL A 31 -9.38 2.70 2.41
C VAL A 31 -8.33 3.37 1.54
N LYS A 32 -7.53 2.59 0.80
CA LYS A 32 -6.44 3.11 -0.06
C LYS A 32 -6.86 4.28 -0.98
N GLU A 33 -8.10 4.30 -1.48
CA GLU A 33 -8.63 5.35 -2.34
C GLU A 33 -8.58 6.74 -1.67
N ASN A 34 -8.76 6.80 -0.34
CA ASN A 34 -8.68 8.04 0.44
C ASN A 34 -7.26 8.62 0.50
N TYR A 35 -6.25 7.85 0.09
CA TYR A 35 -4.84 8.18 0.23
C TYR A 35 -4.10 8.30 -1.10
N SER A 36 -4.78 8.21 -2.24
CA SER A 36 -4.18 8.38 -3.58
C SER A 36 -3.29 9.61 -3.73
N TRP A 37 -3.60 10.70 -3.02
CA TRP A 37 -2.81 11.93 -2.97
C TRP A 37 -1.38 11.75 -2.44
N VAL A 38 -1.09 10.67 -1.70
CA VAL A 38 0.27 10.33 -1.24
C VAL A 38 1.22 10.19 -2.42
N ALA A 39 0.75 9.62 -3.54
CA ALA A 39 1.55 9.44 -4.75
C ALA A 39 2.08 10.76 -5.33
N ASN A 40 1.34 11.87 -5.15
CA ASN A 40 1.74 13.19 -5.66
C ASN A 40 3.08 13.65 -5.07
N GLY A 41 3.43 13.22 -3.86
CA GLY A 41 4.70 13.58 -3.22
C GLY A 41 5.93 12.84 -3.75
N PHE A 42 5.75 11.72 -4.45
CA PHE A 42 6.80 10.75 -4.75
C PHE A 42 6.94 10.45 -6.24
N THR A 43 5.83 10.29 -6.97
CA THR A 43 5.86 9.90 -8.38
C THR A 43 6.64 10.91 -9.23
N GLY A 44 6.42 12.22 -9.02
CA GLY A 44 7.16 13.29 -9.69
C GLY A 44 8.65 13.37 -9.31
N ARG A 45 9.06 12.64 -8.27
CA ARG A 45 10.46 12.54 -7.81
C ARG A 45 11.11 11.21 -8.21
N GLY A 46 10.50 10.47 -9.14
CA GLY A 46 11.06 9.22 -9.65
C GLY A 46 10.96 8.06 -8.67
N VAL A 47 9.92 8.04 -7.82
CA VAL A 47 9.66 6.96 -6.84
C VAL A 47 8.31 6.33 -7.14
N THR A 48 8.27 5.01 -7.28
CA THR A 48 7.02 4.25 -7.41
C THR A 48 6.33 4.21 -6.06
N THR A 49 5.07 4.65 -6.01
CA THR A 49 4.26 4.64 -4.77
C THR A 49 3.29 3.48 -4.79
N VAL A 50 3.30 2.68 -3.74
CA VAL A 50 2.33 1.61 -3.52
C VAL A 50 1.48 1.95 -2.31
N ILE A 51 0.16 2.00 -2.48
CA ILE A 51 -0.79 2.26 -1.39
C ILE A 51 -1.49 0.94 -1.06
N VAL A 52 -1.33 0.50 0.18
CA VAL A 52 -1.84 -0.79 0.67
C VAL A 52 -3.18 -0.60 1.37
N ASP A 53 -4.11 -1.49 1.07
CA ASP A 53 -5.38 -1.66 1.76
C ASP A 53 -5.42 -3.04 2.44
N TYR A 54 -6.00 -3.10 3.63
CA TYR A 54 -6.13 -4.32 4.43
C TYR A 54 -7.53 -4.40 5.06
N ASP A 55 -8.00 -5.60 5.40
CA ASP A 55 -9.23 -5.76 6.17
C ASP A 55 -9.07 -5.21 7.59
N VAL A 56 -10.16 -4.77 8.23
CA VAL A 56 -10.14 -4.18 9.57
C VAL A 56 -10.85 -5.06 10.61
N CYS A 57 -10.57 -4.83 11.89
CA CYS A 57 -11.35 -5.38 12.99
C CYS A 57 -12.80 -4.84 12.99
N PRO A 58 -13.79 -5.63 13.46
CA PRO A 58 -13.66 -6.99 14.00
C PRO A 58 -13.73 -8.09 12.92
N LYS A 59 -13.79 -7.74 11.63
CA LYS A 59 -13.90 -8.71 10.53
C LYS A 59 -12.69 -9.67 10.50
N VAL A 60 -11.51 -9.17 10.85
CA VAL A 60 -10.28 -9.95 11.00
C VAL A 60 -9.57 -9.59 12.32
N THR A 61 -8.64 -10.46 12.76
CA THR A 61 -7.75 -10.17 13.91
C THR A 61 -6.58 -9.27 13.49
N ILE A 62 -5.93 -8.62 14.45
CA ILE A 62 -4.73 -7.82 14.17
C ILE A 62 -3.62 -8.69 13.55
N ASP A 63 -3.48 -9.95 13.96
CA ASP A 63 -2.51 -10.88 13.36
C ASP A 63 -2.77 -11.09 11.86
N GLU A 64 -4.03 -11.16 11.46
CA GLU A 64 -4.41 -11.25 10.04
C GLU A 64 -4.12 -9.94 9.30
N ILE A 65 -4.30 -8.77 9.95
CA ILE A 65 -3.89 -7.48 9.37
C ILE A 65 -2.37 -7.45 9.14
N VAL A 66 -1.58 -7.91 10.11
CA VAL A 66 -0.12 -8.01 9.98
C VAL A 66 0.25 -8.98 8.85
N ARG A 67 -0.44 -10.12 8.73
CA ARG A 67 -0.23 -11.06 7.62
C ARG A 67 -0.49 -10.40 6.27
N GLN A 68 -1.59 -9.65 6.13
CA GLN A 68 -1.96 -8.92 4.91
C GLN A 68 -0.92 -7.85 4.54
N CYS A 69 -0.47 -7.04 5.50
CA CYS A 69 0.58 -6.05 5.28
C CYS A 69 1.91 -6.70 4.87
N ARG A 70 2.31 -7.82 5.50
CA ARG A 70 3.51 -8.57 5.12
C ARG A 70 3.41 -9.15 3.71
N ALA A 71 2.23 -9.65 3.32
CA ALA A 71 1.99 -10.15 1.97
C ALA A 71 2.12 -9.03 0.92
N ALA A 72 1.58 -7.84 1.20
CA ALA A 72 1.74 -6.65 0.37
C ALA A 72 3.22 -6.26 0.19
N VAL A 73 3.99 -6.20 1.29
CA VAL A 73 5.43 -5.90 1.24
C VAL A 73 6.18 -6.96 0.44
N ALA A 74 5.93 -8.24 0.70
CA ALA A 74 6.57 -9.34 -0.03
C ALA A 74 6.22 -9.30 -1.52
N TRP A 75 4.99 -8.92 -1.89
CA TRP A 75 4.60 -8.70 -3.27
C TRP A 75 5.42 -7.58 -3.92
N CYS A 76 5.60 -6.43 -3.24
CA CYS A 76 6.41 -5.31 -3.74
C CYS A 76 7.87 -5.68 -4.00
N THR A 77 8.43 -6.64 -3.25
CA THR A 77 9.81 -7.12 -3.51
C THR A 77 9.95 -7.97 -4.78
N ARG A 78 8.85 -8.51 -5.28
CA ARG A 78 8.80 -9.43 -6.43
C ARG A 78 8.17 -8.82 -7.67
N MET A 79 7.49 -7.68 -7.53
CA MET A 79 6.81 -7.04 -8.64
C MET A 79 7.80 -6.68 -9.75
N PRO A 80 7.41 -6.80 -11.03
CA PRO A 80 8.23 -6.33 -12.13
C PRO A 80 8.57 -4.87 -11.89
N LYS A 81 9.86 -4.53 -11.98
CA LYS A 81 10.28 -3.13 -11.90
C LYS A 81 10.00 -2.46 -13.24
N VAL A 82 8.70 -2.25 -13.50
CA VAL A 82 8.16 -1.43 -14.60
C VAL A 82 8.67 -0.01 -14.54
#